data_AF-A0A7V4J405-F1
#
_entry.id   AF-A0A7V4J405-F1
#
_cell.length_a   1.000
_cell.length_b   1.000
_cell.length_c   1.000
_cell.angle_alpha   90.00
_cell.angle_beta   90.00
_cell.angle_gamma   90.00
#
_symmetry.space_group_name_H-M   'P 1'
#
loop_
_entity.id
_entity.type
_entity.pdbx_description
1 polymer ?
#
loop_
_entity_poly.entity_id
_entity_poly.type
_entity_poly.pdbx_seq_one_letter_code
_entity_poly.pdbx_strand_id
1 'polypeptide(L)'
;MARAREFAELFDVAGQQHTGVMIALYPSQDLAEQIAGLPGVETPADDLHVTLCFCGDANTLSDVEIAAAILAAQSISRVNDPLIGVLGGVGRFNATKAGSKDVIYASVDIPGLDRLRADLVAGAEAFGATVSKGHSFDPHMTLAYVEPDAETGVSWETLPVRFDALSVCVGDKRVDFPLLGGALVFGELGHLCAQGRPWRLFNEYRFAEPPDWIPYLPIPGTFSHPAYGEITITPERNARFVNNFRAGIYQEKLPLDAEHETKLSGAVGWIVDMRLNEDGSADARVEWTDRGRKLIESDRFRYVSPEFYDEWEDPATEVVHRDVAVGGAITTRPFFKEKALRPLIASERGLFVHFEQEIDMAEQIDSKKFAELEKQFGELKQQLAASEAKAAEAASALDKATKRLAEMEDEKRREQYRQMAQEWPGDVEEHIKILEALADASGEDSEPFQSYLKMNRAMNEQIRTSVLFSELGSSRQGSGSAIERVDQLIAKKMSDNSKLTYADASAAVFRENPRLYGEYVKATEQKI
;
A
#
# COMPACT_ATOMS: atom_id res chain seq x y z
N MET A 1 22.67 -17.53 29.68
CA MET A 1 22.04 -17.21 30.97
C MET A 1 22.25 -15.77 31.42
N ALA A 2 23.45 -15.18 31.33
CA ALA A 2 23.69 -13.78 31.74
C ALA A 2 22.89 -12.75 30.90
N ARG A 3 23.01 -12.76 29.56
CA ARG A 3 22.22 -11.88 28.67
C ARG A 3 20.70 -12.04 28.79
N ALA A 4 20.21 -13.25 29.03
CA ALA A 4 18.77 -13.49 29.21
C ALA A 4 18.22 -12.87 30.51
N ARG A 5 19.04 -12.79 31.57
CA ARG A 5 18.69 -12.05 32.79
C ARG A 5 18.72 -10.54 32.56
N GLU A 6 19.73 -10.04 31.85
CA GLU A 6 19.85 -8.63 31.48
C GLU A 6 18.63 -8.15 30.65
N PHE A 7 18.15 -8.97 29.71
CA PHE A 7 16.90 -8.70 29.00
C PHE A 7 15.66 -8.80 29.88
N ALA A 8 15.59 -9.76 30.80
CA ALA A 8 14.44 -9.86 31.72
C ALA A 8 14.38 -8.67 32.69
N GLU A 9 15.52 -8.11 33.09
CA GLU A 9 15.60 -6.93 33.95
C GLU A 9 15.13 -5.66 33.24
N LEU A 10 15.29 -5.53 31.91
CA LEU A 10 14.78 -4.39 31.13
C LEU A 10 13.27 -4.18 31.26
N PHE A 11 12.49 -5.25 31.45
CA PHE A 11 11.02 -5.16 31.56
C PHE A 11 10.51 -4.71 32.93
N ASP A 12 11.38 -4.64 33.94
CA ASP A 12 11.00 -4.22 35.29
C ASP A 12 11.17 -2.70 35.45
N VAL A 13 10.11 -1.95 35.15
CA VAL A 13 10.06 -0.48 35.13
C VAL A 13 9.38 0.16 36.35
N ALA A 14 8.99 -0.64 37.35
CA ALA A 14 8.23 -0.14 38.49
C ALA A 14 9.05 0.82 39.37
N GLY A 15 8.56 2.06 39.55
CA GLY A 15 9.15 3.06 40.46
C GLY A 15 10.32 3.85 39.88
N GLN A 16 10.55 3.78 38.57
CA GLN A 16 11.60 4.50 37.86
C GLN A 16 11.23 5.96 37.57
N GLN A 17 12.25 6.81 37.43
CA GLN A 17 12.10 8.23 37.13
C GLN A 17 11.65 8.45 35.69
N HIS A 18 12.20 7.67 34.76
CA HIS A 18 11.84 7.66 33.36
C HIS A 18 11.01 6.43 33.00
N THR A 19 10.09 6.60 32.08
CA THR A 19 9.20 5.54 31.56
C THR A 19 9.30 5.40 30.05
N GLY A 20 10.13 6.20 29.38
CA GLY A 20 10.26 6.18 27.93
C GLY A 20 10.95 4.91 27.42
N VAL A 21 10.46 4.40 26.29
CA VAL A 21 11.16 3.37 25.51
C VAL A 21 11.74 4.03 24.27
N MET A 22 13.04 3.92 24.09
CA MET A 22 13.72 4.53 22.95
C MET A 22 14.95 3.75 22.52
N ILE A 23 15.36 4.00 21.27
CA ILE A 23 16.63 3.56 20.72
C ILE A 23 17.46 4.80 20.44
N ALA A 24 18.67 4.85 20.96
CA ALA A 24 19.50 6.04 20.98
C ALA A 24 21.00 5.71 20.78
N LEU A 25 21.78 6.75 20.53
CA LEU A 25 23.24 6.72 20.51
C LEU A 25 23.78 7.46 21.73
N TYR A 26 24.66 6.82 22.50
CA TYR A 26 25.35 7.43 23.64
C TYR A 26 26.82 7.67 23.30
N PRO A 27 27.36 8.88 23.52
CA PRO A 27 28.77 9.16 23.31
C PRO A 27 29.62 8.32 24.29
N SER A 28 30.93 8.21 24.03
CA SER A 28 31.83 7.61 25.00
C SER A 28 31.78 8.38 26.32
N GLN A 29 32.01 7.69 27.44
CA GLN A 29 31.96 8.30 28.77
C GLN A 29 32.88 9.55 28.86
N ASP A 30 34.11 9.46 28.36
CA ASP A 30 35.05 10.60 28.34
C ASP A 30 34.48 11.81 27.58
N LEU A 31 33.82 11.59 26.44
CA LEU A 31 33.23 12.66 25.64
C LEU A 31 31.96 13.20 26.32
N ALA A 32 31.15 12.34 26.94
CA ALA A 32 29.97 12.74 27.70
C ALA A 32 30.35 13.63 28.89
N GLU A 33 31.38 13.24 29.65
CA GLU A 33 31.92 14.02 30.77
C GLU A 33 32.51 15.35 30.30
N GLN A 34 33.22 15.36 29.16
CA GLN A 34 33.71 16.59 28.53
C GLN A 34 32.56 17.54 28.19
N ILE A 35 31.50 17.03 27.56
CA ILE A 35 30.34 17.83 27.14
C ILE A 35 29.57 18.34 28.35
N ALA A 36 29.28 17.49 29.34
CA ALA A 36 28.57 17.86 30.56
C ALA A 36 29.33 18.92 31.39
N GLY A 37 30.66 18.99 31.25
CA GLY A 37 31.49 20.01 31.87
C GLY A 37 31.48 21.39 31.17
N LEU A 38 30.87 21.50 29.98
CA LEU A 38 30.84 22.77 29.24
C LEU A 38 29.87 23.78 29.88
N PRO A 39 30.22 25.08 29.91
CA PRO A 39 29.33 26.12 30.43
C PRO A 39 27.98 26.12 29.71
N GLY A 40 26.89 26.10 30.49
CA GLY A 40 25.51 26.15 30.00
C GLY A 40 24.89 24.79 29.69
N VAL A 41 25.66 23.69 29.74
CA VAL A 41 25.12 22.33 29.64
C VAL A 41 24.55 21.92 31.00
N GLU A 42 23.27 21.53 31.02
CA GLU A 42 22.57 21.06 32.23
C GLU A 42 22.32 19.54 32.20
N THR A 43 22.36 18.91 31.01
CA THR A 43 22.16 17.47 30.86
C THR A 43 23.34 16.71 31.48
N PRO A 44 23.10 15.78 32.43
CA PRO A 44 24.15 14.92 33.01
C PRO A 44 24.85 14.06 31.95
N ALA A 45 26.11 13.70 32.20
CA ALA A 45 26.89 12.88 31.26
C ALA A 45 26.18 11.55 30.90
N ASP A 46 25.57 10.88 31.87
CA ASP A 46 24.86 9.61 31.66
C ASP A 46 23.57 9.75 30.84
N ASP A 47 23.04 10.97 30.74
CA ASP A 47 21.80 11.31 30.02
C ASP A 47 22.07 11.95 28.66
N LEU A 48 23.32 12.22 28.28
CA LEU A 48 23.65 12.76 26.96
C LEU A 48 23.47 11.66 25.90
N HIS A 49 22.52 11.85 24.99
CA HIS A 49 22.23 10.90 23.92
C HIS A 49 21.65 11.56 22.68
N VAL A 50 21.66 10.83 21.56
CA VAL A 50 20.97 11.15 20.33
C VAL A 50 19.84 10.15 20.13
N THR A 51 18.59 10.58 20.29
CA THR A 51 17.43 9.71 20.10
C THR A 51 17.22 9.40 18.63
N LEU A 52 17.26 8.12 18.26
CA LEU A 52 16.98 7.68 16.89
C LEU A 52 15.50 7.37 16.72
N CYS A 53 14.91 6.68 17.68
CA CYS A 53 13.51 6.27 17.68
C CYS A 53 12.93 6.33 19.09
N PHE A 54 11.79 6.97 19.25
CA PHE A 54 10.99 6.90 20.47
C PHE A 54 9.81 5.95 20.23
N CYS A 55 9.72 4.88 21.02
CA CYS A 55 8.75 3.80 20.85
C CYS A 55 7.51 3.96 21.73
N GLY A 56 7.53 4.84 22.74
CA GLY A 56 6.39 5.11 23.60
C GLY A 56 6.73 5.05 25.09
N ASP A 57 5.72 4.88 25.92
CA ASP A 57 5.86 4.75 27.37
C ASP A 57 5.78 3.27 27.77
N ALA A 58 6.76 2.78 28.53
CA ALA A 58 6.88 1.39 28.97
C ALA A 58 5.67 0.91 29.79
N ASN A 59 4.93 1.81 30.46
CA ASN A 59 3.70 1.44 31.17
C ASN A 59 2.51 1.20 30.23
N THR A 60 2.62 1.63 28.98
CA THR A 60 1.55 1.52 27.97
C THR A 60 1.85 0.49 26.91
N LEU A 61 3.13 0.22 26.64
CA LEU A 61 3.58 -0.75 25.67
C LEU A 61 3.46 -2.17 26.23
N SER A 62 3.12 -3.11 25.35
CA SER A 62 3.20 -4.53 25.65
C SER A 62 4.65 -5.01 25.68
N ASP A 63 4.91 -6.11 26.40
CA ASP A 63 6.23 -6.77 26.39
C ASP A 63 6.69 -7.12 24.97
N VAL A 64 5.75 -7.41 24.07
CA VAL A 64 6.04 -7.70 22.65
C VAL A 64 6.57 -6.45 21.93
N GLU A 65 5.97 -5.28 22.18
CA GLU A 65 6.42 -4.02 21.57
C GLU A 65 7.79 -3.59 22.10
N ILE A 66 8.07 -3.79 23.39
CA ILE A 66 9.38 -3.52 23.98
C ILE A 66 10.42 -4.51 23.42
N ALA A 67 10.08 -5.79 23.32
CA ALA A 67 10.94 -6.81 22.72
C ALA A 67 11.23 -6.52 21.24
N ALA A 68 10.26 -5.99 20.50
CA ALA A 68 10.42 -5.61 19.10
C ALA A 68 11.45 -4.47 18.92
N ALA A 69 11.46 -3.47 19.80
CA ALA A 69 12.48 -2.42 19.82
C ALA A 69 13.89 -2.99 20.11
N ILE A 70 13.98 -3.92 21.05
CA ILE A 70 15.23 -4.63 21.40
C ILE A 70 15.78 -5.42 20.20
N LEU A 71 14.92 -6.20 19.54
CA LEU A 71 15.29 -7.03 18.39
C LEU A 71 15.71 -6.17 17.19
N ALA A 72 15.03 -5.04 16.96
CA ALA A 72 15.40 -4.09 15.92
C ALA A 72 16.81 -3.52 16.16
N ALA A 73 17.10 -3.00 17.35
CA ALA A 73 18.43 -2.47 17.68
C ALA A 73 19.53 -3.55 17.60
N GLN A 74 19.24 -4.77 18.06
CA GLN A 74 20.17 -5.90 17.96
C GLN A 74 20.46 -6.29 16.50
N SER A 75 19.44 -6.29 15.64
CA SER A 75 19.60 -6.64 14.22
C SER A 75 20.42 -5.59 13.49
N ILE A 76 20.07 -4.30 13.65
CA ILE A 76 20.74 -3.19 12.98
C ILE A 76 22.17 -3.02 13.46
N SER A 77 22.45 -3.18 14.76
CA SER A 77 23.81 -3.03 15.32
C SER A 77 24.81 -4.05 14.72
N ARG A 78 24.37 -5.27 14.42
CA ARG A 78 25.26 -6.32 13.87
C ARG A 78 25.75 -6.04 12.46
N VAL A 79 24.98 -5.29 11.67
CA VAL A 79 25.25 -5.07 10.24
C VAL A 79 25.77 -3.67 9.94
N ASN A 80 25.86 -2.79 10.94
CA ASN A 80 26.37 -1.43 10.78
C ASN A 80 27.74 -1.29 11.44
N ASP A 81 28.62 -0.55 10.77
CA ASP A 81 29.89 -0.11 11.34
C ASP A 81 29.65 0.92 12.45
N PRO A 82 30.61 1.07 13.39
CA PRO A 82 30.62 2.19 14.31
C PRO A 82 30.46 3.52 13.59
N LEU A 83 29.57 4.36 14.10
CA LEU A 83 29.19 5.61 13.45
C LEU A 83 30.19 6.69 13.80
N ILE A 84 30.64 7.44 12.79
CA ILE A 84 31.62 8.51 12.94
C ILE A 84 31.05 9.77 12.31
N GLY A 85 31.14 10.88 13.03
CA GLY A 85 30.67 12.17 12.55
C GLY A 85 31.09 13.29 13.49
N VAL A 86 30.26 14.33 13.56
CA VAL A 86 30.50 15.50 14.40
C VAL A 86 29.24 15.93 15.15
N LEU A 87 29.44 16.47 16.35
CA LEU A 87 28.45 17.28 17.04
C LEU A 87 28.70 18.74 16.66
N GLY A 88 27.79 19.29 15.87
CA GLY A 88 27.85 20.60 15.21
C GLY A 88 27.22 21.72 16.03
N GLY A 89 26.69 22.74 15.34
CA GLY A 89 26.17 23.97 15.95
C GLY A 89 25.08 23.77 17.00
N VAL A 90 24.81 24.84 17.76
CA VAL A 90 23.77 24.86 18.80
C VAL A 90 22.46 25.32 18.20
N GLY A 91 21.39 24.56 18.47
CA GLY A 91 20.02 24.90 18.14
C GLY A 91 19.13 25.01 19.38
N ARG A 92 17.89 25.44 19.15
CA ARG A 92 16.85 25.60 20.18
C ARG A 92 15.50 25.13 19.64
N PHE A 93 14.84 24.23 20.36
CA PHE A 93 13.44 23.91 20.15
C PHE A 93 12.58 24.66 21.16
N ASN A 94 11.62 25.43 20.66
CA ASN A 94 10.68 26.15 21.51
C ASN A 94 9.63 25.23 22.11
N ALA A 95 9.31 25.44 23.39
CA ALA A 95 8.22 24.79 24.08
C ALA A 95 6.89 25.06 23.38
N THR A 96 6.14 23.99 23.11
CA THR A 96 4.81 24.07 22.47
C THR A 96 3.66 24.09 23.48
N LYS A 97 3.94 23.77 24.76
CA LYS A 97 2.95 23.71 25.84
C LYS A 97 3.28 24.75 26.92
N ALA A 98 2.25 25.42 27.43
CA ALA A 98 2.40 26.39 28.51
C ALA A 98 3.03 25.73 29.76
N GLY A 99 4.06 26.36 30.32
CA GLY A 99 4.80 25.85 31.47
C GLY A 99 5.84 24.77 31.15
N SER A 100 6.08 24.47 29.86
CA SER A 100 7.20 23.63 29.43
C SER A 100 8.43 24.48 29.09
N LYS A 101 9.61 23.88 29.22
CA LYS A 101 10.91 24.50 28.92
C LYS A 101 11.30 24.33 27.45
N ASP A 102 12.09 25.27 26.95
CA ASP A 102 12.77 25.15 25.66
C ASP A 102 13.94 24.19 25.77
N VAL A 103 14.29 23.55 24.66
CA VAL A 103 15.39 22.58 24.58
C VAL A 103 16.55 23.19 23.83
N ILE A 104 17.71 23.32 24.48
CA ILE A 104 18.98 23.65 23.82
C ILE A 104 19.65 22.35 23.41
N TYR A 105 20.10 22.27 22.16
CA TYR A 105 20.67 21.03 21.62
C TYR A 105 21.90 21.28 20.74
N ALA A 106 22.80 20.30 20.66
CA ALA A 106 23.83 20.22 19.62
C ALA A 106 23.27 19.49 18.41
N SER A 107 23.51 20.00 17.20
CA SER A 107 23.19 19.28 15.97
C SER A 107 24.14 18.10 15.78
N VAL A 108 23.66 17.05 15.13
CA VAL A 108 24.44 15.83 14.89
C VAL A 108 24.56 15.64 13.38
N ASP A 109 25.79 15.57 12.89
CA ASP A 109 26.08 15.29 11.48
C ASP A 109 26.91 14.00 11.40
N ILE A 110 26.24 12.92 10.99
CA ILE A 110 26.83 11.60 10.79
C ILE A 110 26.36 11.14 9.40
N PRO A 111 27.28 10.88 8.47
CA PRO A 111 26.93 10.36 7.15
C PRO A 111 26.10 9.07 7.24
N GLY A 112 24.92 9.06 6.62
CA GLY A 112 24.03 7.89 6.55
C GLY A 112 23.19 7.63 7.81
N LEU A 113 23.19 8.54 8.79
CA LEU A 113 22.36 8.42 10.01
C LEU A 113 20.86 8.39 9.72
N ASP A 114 20.43 9.14 8.71
CA ASP A 114 19.06 9.17 8.19
C ASP A 114 18.63 7.78 7.66
N ARG A 115 19.51 7.12 6.90
CA ARG A 115 19.30 5.76 6.40
C ARG A 115 19.26 4.75 7.54
N LEU A 116 20.25 4.80 8.44
CA LEU A 116 20.29 3.91 9.62
C LEU A 116 19.02 4.04 10.45
N ARG A 117 18.54 5.27 10.67
CA ARG A 117 17.28 5.49 11.36
C ARG A 117 16.11 4.91 10.58
N ALA A 118 16.00 5.16 9.29
CA ALA A 118 14.91 4.62 8.47
C ALA A 118 14.88 3.09 8.55
N ASP A 119 16.05 2.46 8.49
CA ASP A 119 16.23 1.03 8.68
C ASP A 119 15.81 0.57 10.09
N LEU A 120 16.10 1.35 11.12
CA LEU A 120 15.74 1.04 12.49
C LEU A 120 14.22 1.15 12.73
N VAL A 121 13.58 2.21 12.21
CA VAL A 121 12.12 2.38 12.25
C VAL A 121 11.42 1.23 11.54
N ALA A 122 11.84 0.91 10.30
CA ALA A 122 11.24 -0.17 9.53
C ALA A 122 11.42 -1.53 10.22
N GLY A 123 12.57 -1.76 10.87
CA GLY A 123 12.81 -2.97 11.66
C GLY A 123 11.93 -3.06 12.89
N ALA A 124 11.83 -1.98 13.65
CA ALA A 124 10.98 -1.91 14.83
C ALA A 124 9.51 -2.16 14.46
N GLU A 125 9.00 -1.50 13.42
CA GLU A 125 7.62 -1.68 12.93
C GLU A 125 7.39 -3.12 12.41
N ALA A 126 8.36 -3.72 11.71
CA ALA A 126 8.25 -5.10 11.23
C ALA A 126 8.16 -6.12 12.37
N PHE A 127 8.87 -5.88 13.47
CA PHE A 127 8.78 -6.72 14.68
C PHE A 127 7.57 -6.40 15.56
N GLY A 128 6.76 -5.39 15.20
CA GLY A 128 5.51 -5.04 15.88
C GLY A 128 5.63 -3.92 16.92
N ALA A 129 6.76 -3.19 16.98
CA ALA A 129 6.86 -1.99 17.81
C ALA A 129 6.15 -0.81 17.14
N THR A 130 5.52 0.03 17.95
CA THR A 130 5.07 1.35 17.50
C THR A 130 6.23 2.34 17.61
N VAL A 131 6.44 3.16 16.58
CA VAL A 131 7.41 4.28 16.62
C VAL A 131 6.66 5.59 16.50
N SER A 132 6.98 6.54 17.38
CA SER A 132 6.36 7.87 17.37
C SER A 132 6.67 8.62 16.07
N LYS A 133 5.61 9.16 15.44
CA LYS A 133 5.66 9.98 14.21
C LYS A 133 5.28 11.44 14.47
N GLY A 134 5.29 11.87 15.73
CA GLY A 134 4.81 13.19 16.14
C GLY A 134 5.68 14.36 15.67
N HIS A 135 6.94 14.09 15.32
CA HIS A 135 7.89 15.08 14.83
C HIS A 135 8.75 14.50 13.71
N SER A 136 9.24 15.38 12.84
CA SER A 136 10.31 15.05 11.89
C SER A 136 11.57 14.63 12.63
N PHE A 137 12.42 13.86 11.96
CA PHE A 137 13.71 13.50 12.52
C PHE A 137 14.74 14.60 12.26
N ASP A 138 15.04 15.34 13.32
CA ASP A 138 16.16 16.27 13.37
C ASP A 138 17.20 15.65 14.31
N PRO A 139 18.35 15.14 13.84
CA PRO A 139 19.30 14.45 14.71
C PRO A 139 19.97 15.47 15.67
N HIS A 140 19.70 15.32 16.96
CA HIS A 140 20.11 16.27 18.00
C HIS A 140 20.51 15.57 19.30
N MET A 141 21.39 16.23 20.05
CA MET A 141 21.73 15.87 21.44
C MET A 141 21.29 17.00 22.36
N THR A 142 20.40 16.71 23.31
CA THR A 142 19.88 17.70 24.25
C THR A 142 20.95 18.09 25.27
N LEU A 143 21.26 19.38 25.36
CA LEU A 143 22.28 19.94 26.25
C LEU A 143 21.69 20.60 27.49
N ALA A 144 20.53 21.25 27.38
CA ALA A 144 19.87 21.91 28.52
C ALA A 144 18.37 22.11 28.27
N TYR A 145 17.62 22.24 29.38
CA TYR A 145 16.23 22.67 29.36
C TYR A 145 16.11 24.04 30.02
N VAL A 146 15.82 25.06 29.23
CA VAL A 146 15.83 26.47 29.67
C VAL A 146 14.44 27.09 29.61
N GLU A 147 14.19 28.14 30.38
CA GLU A 147 12.92 28.88 30.25
C GLU A 147 12.81 29.54 28.85
N PRO A 148 11.60 29.69 28.28
CA PRO A 148 11.41 30.22 26.93
C PRO A 148 12.02 31.61 26.66
N ASP A 149 12.25 32.40 27.69
CA ASP A 149 12.88 33.74 27.63
C ASP A 149 14.35 33.76 28.07
N ALA A 150 14.89 32.64 28.56
CA ALA A 150 16.30 32.55 28.96
C ALA A 150 17.25 32.59 27.76
N GLU A 151 18.46 33.12 27.97
CA GLU A 151 19.54 33.05 27.00
C GLU A 151 19.99 31.58 26.79
N THR A 152 20.45 31.25 25.58
CA THR A 152 20.90 29.89 25.25
C THR A 152 22.06 29.43 26.14
N GLY A 153 22.96 30.33 26.55
CA GLY A 153 23.97 30.10 27.60
C GLY A 153 25.06 29.07 27.32
N VAL A 154 24.90 28.22 26.30
CA VAL A 154 25.85 27.16 25.92
C VAL A 154 26.94 27.71 25.02
N SER A 155 28.20 27.53 25.43
CA SER A 155 29.37 27.74 24.57
C SER A 155 29.77 26.41 23.93
N TRP A 156 29.76 26.36 22.59
CA TRP A 156 29.96 25.13 21.84
C TRP A 156 30.97 25.30 20.71
N GLU A 157 31.81 24.29 20.54
CA GLU A 157 32.67 24.12 19.37
C GLU A 157 32.36 22.76 18.72
N THR A 158 32.63 22.63 17.41
CA THR A 158 32.40 21.35 16.73
C THR A 158 33.29 20.26 17.32
N LEU A 159 32.67 19.18 17.80
CA LEU A 159 33.37 18.05 18.40
C LEU A 159 33.26 16.81 17.51
N PRO A 160 34.36 16.10 17.21
CA PRO A 160 34.27 14.81 16.57
C PRO A 160 33.61 13.80 17.52
N VAL A 161 32.75 12.96 16.96
CA VAL A 161 32.06 11.93 17.73
C VAL A 161 32.16 10.58 17.04
N ARG A 162 32.28 9.53 17.86
CA ARG A 162 32.20 8.15 17.46
C ARG A 162 31.23 7.43 18.37
N PHE A 163 30.29 6.71 17.78
CA PHE A 163 29.35 5.84 18.49
C PHE A 163 29.66 4.40 18.15
N ASP A 164 30.00 3.61 19.18
CA ASP A 164 30.36 2.19 19.03
C ASP A 164 29.18 1.25 19.30
N ALA A 165 28.01 1.76 19.70
CA ALA A 165 26.84 0.95 20.00
C ALA A 165 25.51 1.67 19.69
N LEU A 166 24.47 0.86 19.46
CA LEU A 166 23.07 1.28 19.57
C LEU A 166 22.57 0.92 20.97
N SER A 167 21.94 1.85 21.65
CA SER A 167 21.42 1.64 23.00
C SER A 167 19.90 1.55 22.98
N VAL A 168 19.35 0.55 23.66
CA VAL A 168 17.91 0.46 23.93
C VAL A 168 17.68 0.86 25.37
N CYS A 169 16.85 1.87 25.56
CA CYS A 169 16.45 2.37 26.87
C CYS A 169 15.00 1.99 27.14
N VAL A 170 14.74 1.43 28.32
CA VAL A 170 13.41 1.09 28.82
C VAL A 170 13.33 1.68 30.23
N GLY A 171 12.72 2.85 30.34
CA GLY A 171 12.77 3.66 31.54
C GLY A 171 14.20 4.09 31.88
N ASP A 172 14.64 3.86 33.11
CA ASP A 172 15.98 4.16 33.62
C ASP A 172 17.02 3.10 33.21
N LYS A 173 16.60 2.01 32.56
CA LYS A 173 17.48 0.90 32.18
C LYS A 173 17.95 1.05 30.74
N ARG A 174 19.23 0.76 30.51
CA ARG A 174 19.87 0.81 29.19
C ARG A 174 20.61 -0.50 28.92
N VAL A 175 20.49 -1.00 27.69
CA VAL A 175 21.33 -2.09 27.17
C VAL A 175 21.95 -1.65 25.86
N ASP A 176 23.26 -1.88 25.74
CA ASP A 176 24.06 -1.45 24.61
C ASP A 176 24.37 -2.61 23.67
N PHE A 177 24.14 -2.39 22.38
CA PHE A 177 24.42 -3.32 21.30
C PHE A 177 25.58 -2.81 20.47
N PRO A 178 26.77 -3.44 20.55
CA PRO A 178 27.94 -3.01 19.79
C PRO A 178 27.67 -3.00 18.28
N LEU A 179 28.17 -1.97 17.60
CA LEU A 179 28.18 -1.85 16.14
C LEU A 179 29.35 -2.66 15.59
N LEU A 180 29.04 -3.74 14.86
CA LEU A 180 30.01 -4.80 14.55
C LEU A 180 30.51 -4.83 13.11
N GLY A 181 29.98 -3.99 12.23
CA GLY A 181 30.43 -3.90 10.83
C GLY A 181 30.31 -5.21 10.04
N GLY A 182 29.46 -6.15 10.48
CA GLY A 182 29.34 -7.48 9.90
C GLY A 182 30.55 -8.42 10.10
N ALA A 183 31.63 -8.00 10.75
CA ALA A 183 32.87 -8.79 10.88
C ALA A 183 32.74 -9.98 11.87
N LEU A 184 31.94 -9.82 12.93
CA LEU A 184 31.77 -10.84 13.99
C LEU A 184 30.87 -12.02 13.59
N VAL A 185 30.08 -11.86 12.53
CA VAL A 185 29.16 -12.89 12.04
C VAL A 185 29.91 -14.12 11.52
N PHE A 186 31.11 -13.94 10.95
CA PHE A 186 31.89 -15.03 10.36
C PHE A 186 32.67 -15.87 11.38
N GLY A 187 33.07 -15.28 12.52
CA GLY A 187 33.89 -15.94 13.54
C GLY A 187 33.12 -16.91 14.44
N GLU A 188 31.92 -16.53 14.89
CA GLU A 188 31.10 -17.37 15.76
C GLU A 188 30.47 -18.57 15.01
N LEU A 189 30.12 -18.39 13.73
CA LEU A 189 29.63 -19.47 12.85
C LEU A 189 30.66 -20.57 12.63
N GLY A 190 31.92 -20.21 12.39
CA GLY A 190 32.99 -21.17 12.14
C GLY A 190 33.23 -22.12 13.31
N HIS A 191 33.06 -21.63 14.55
CA HIS A 191 33.21 -22.43 15.77
C HIS A 191 31.99 -23.33 16.04
N LEU A 192 30.78 -22.87 15.67
CA LEU A 192 29.52 -23.59 15.92
C LEU A 192 29.21 -24.66 14.87
N CYS A 193 29.57 -24.45 13.60
CA CYS A 193 29.47 -25.48 12.54
C CYS A 193 30.39 -26.69 12.80
N ALA A 194 31.51 -26.49 13.50
CA ALA A 194 32.44 -27.55 13.87
C ALA A 194 31.86 -28.55 14.91
N GLN A 195 30.72 -28.25 15.52
CA GLN A 195 30.11 -29.06 16.60
C GLN A 195 28.90 -29.91 16.16
N GLY A 196 28.55 -29.92 14.86
CA GLY A 196 27.71 -30.98 14.27
C GLY A 196 26.21 -31.02 14.64
N ARG A 197 25.62 -29.94 15.17
CA ARG A 197 24.16 -29.88 15.44
C ARG A 197 23.36 -29.45 14.19
N PRO A 198 22.14 -29.98 13.95
CA PRO A 198 21.29 -29.57 12.84
C PRO A 198 20.51 -28.28 13.18
N TRP A 199 20.50 -27.30 12.27
CA TRP A 199 19.84 -26.00 12.48
C TRP A 199 18.89 -25.66 11.32
N ARG A 200 17.83 -24.88 11.60
CA ARG A 200 16.92 -24.30 10.58
C ARG A 200 17.12 -22.79 10.48
N LEU A 201 17.35 -22.32 9.26
CA LEU A 201 17.54 -20.93 8.89
C LEU A 201 16.19 -20.26 8.61
N PHE A 202 15.88 -19.15 9.28
CA PHE A 202 14.75 -18.28 8.94
C PHE A 202 15.30 -16.93 8.47
N ASN A 203 14.71 -16.40 7.39
CA ASN A 203 15.19 -15.23 6.66
C ASN A 203 14.00 -14.28 6.43
N GLU A 204 14.02 -13.10 7.04
CA GLU A 204 13.03 -12.04 6.80
C GLU A 204 13.63 -10.99 5.85
N TYR A 205 12.92 -10.70 4.75
CA TYR A 205 13.38 -9.88 3.63
C TYR A 205 13.35 -8.38 3.93
N ARG A 206 14.42 -7.66 3.55
CA ARG A 206 14.37 -6.25 3.12
C ARG A 206 14.70 -6.19 1.64
N PHE A 207 13.97 -5.33 0.92
CA PHE A 207 13.96 -5.11 -0.53
C PHE A 207 15.22 -5.61 -1.26
N ALA A 208 15.05 -6.65 -2.09
CA ALA A 208 16.14 -7.25 -2.85
C ALA A 208 16.51 -6.34 -4.04
N GLU A 209 17.72 -5.80 -4.03
CA GLU A 209 18.31 -5.29 -5.27
C GLU A 209 18.47 -6.47 -6.25
N PRO A 210 18.05 -6.32 -7.52
CA PRO A 210 18.13 -7.39 -8.49
C PRO A 210 19.60 -7.72 -8.78
N PRO A 211 20.04 -8.98 -8.59
CA PRO A 211 21.46 -9.29 -8.68
C PRO A 211 21.96 -9.21 -10.12
N ASP A 212 23.20 -8.76 -10.28
CA ASP A 212 23.90 -8.75 -11.56
C ASP A 212 24.04 -10.15 -12.16
N TRP A 213 24.24 -11.16 -11.30
CA TRP A 213 24.38 -12.57 -11.68
C TRP A 213 23.23 -13.39 -11.09
N ILE A 214 22.51 -14.07 -11.97
CA ILE A 214 21.39 -14.93 -11.62
C ILE A 214 21.77 -16.40 -11.80
N PRO A 215 21.20 -17.31 -10.99
CA PRO A 215 21.25 -18.72 -11.31
C PRO A 215 20.48 -19.00 -12.59
N TYR A 216 21.05 -19.81 -13.49
CA TYR A 216 20.44 -20.11 -14.79
C TYR A 216 20.25 -21.62 -15.00
N LEU A 217 21.31 -22.43 -14.84
CA LEU A 217 21.23 -23.90 -14.97
C LEU A 217 21.53 -24.60 -13.64
N PRO A 218 20.83 -25.71 -13.33
CA PRO A 218 20.94 -26.38 -12.04
C PRO A 218 22.28 -27.09 -11.88
N ILE A 219 22.58 -27.50 -10.65
CA ILE A 219 23.65 -28.49 -10.41
C ILE A 219 23.41 -29.78 -11.22
N PRO A 220 24.47 -30.47 -11.64
CA PRO A 220 24.36 -31.73 -12.35
C PRO A 220 23.47 -32.75 -11.64
N GLY A 221 22.61 -33.41 -12.41
CA GLY A 221 21.63 -34.35 -11.88
C GLY A 221 20.60 -34.76 -12.93
N THR A 222 19.72 -35.66 -12.52
CA THR A 222 18.66 -36.18 -13.35
C THR A 222 17.31 -35.71 -12.81
N PHE A 223 16.50 -35.11 -13.67
CA PHE A 223 15.25 -34.44 -13.31
C PHE A 223 14.09 -34.97 -14.16
N SER A 224 12.97 -35.32 -13.53
CA SER A 224 11.78 -35.80 -14.24
C SER A 224 10.85 -34.63 -14.58
N HIS A 225 10.69 -34.30 -15.86
CA HIS A 225 9.75 -33.30 -16.36
C HIS A 225 8.45 -33.94 -16.86
N PRO A 226 7.26 -33.46 -16.43
CA PRO A 226 5.97 -34.05 -16.85
C PRO A 226 5.74 -34.09 -18.37
N ALA A 227 6.28 -33.11 -19.10
CA ALA A 227 6.14 -33.01 -20.56
C ALA A 227 7.36 -33.51 -21.36
N TYR A 228 8.57 -33.52 -20.78
CA TYR A 228 9.82 -33.79 -21.51
C TYR A 228 10.52 -35.08 -21.06
N GLY A 229 9.97 -35.77 -20.06
CA GLY A 229 10.57 -37.01 -19.53
C GLY A 229 11.80 -36.73 -18.68
N GLU A 230 12.74 -37.66 -18.70
CA GLU A 230 13.94 -37.64 -17.87
C GLU A 230 15.02 -36.73 -18.49
N ILE A 231 15.26 -35.57 -17.87
CA ILE A 231 16.26 -34.59 -18.27
C ILE A 231 17.53 -34.84 -17.45
N THR A 232 18.61 -35.24 -18.12
CA THR A 232 19.93 -35.36 -17.49
C THR A 232 20.76 -34.10 -17.76
N ILE A 233 21.19 -33.45 -16.68
CA ILE A 233 22.11 -32.32 -16.69
C ILE A 233 23.47 -32.81 -16.19
N THR A 234 24.51 -32.70 -17.02
CA THR A 234 25.88 -33.03 -16.65
C THR A 234 26.75 -31.76 -16.61
N PRO A 235 27.92 -31.76 -15.94
CA PRO A 235 28.83 -30.62 -15.97
C PRO A 235 29.22 -30.21 -17.40
N GLU A 236 29.46 -31.19 -18.27
CA GLU A 236 29.84 -30.96 -19.68
C GLU A 236 28.69 -30.33 -20.46
N ARG A 237 27.45 -30.68 -20.10
CA ARG A 237 26.24 -30.10 -20.69
C ARG A 237 26.10 -28.62 -20.33
N ASN A 238 26.23 -28.28 -19.04
CA ASN A 238 26.22 -26.89 -18.59
C ASN A 238 27.38 -26.09 -19.20
N ALA A 239 28.57 -26.69 -19.31
CA ALA A 239 29.70 -26.06 -19.98
C ALA A 239 29.41 -25.77 -21.47
N ARG A 240 28.70 -26.66 -22.19
CA ARG A 240 28.28 -26.41 -23.58
C ARG A 240 27.32 -25.23 -23.69
N PHE A 241 26.31 -25.14 -22.82
CA PHE A 241 25.41 -23.98 -22.79
C PHE A 241 26.17 -22.65 -22.63
N VAL A 242 27.09 -22.59 -21.66
CA VAL A 242 27.91 -21.40 -21.40
C VAL A 242 28.78 -21.04 -22.61
N ASN A 243 29.44 -22.05 -23.21
CA ASN A 243 30.31 -21.84 -24.37
C ASN A 243 29.53 -21.40 -25.62
N ASN A 244 28.36 -22.00 -25.88
CA ASN A 244 27.51 -21.63 -27.00
C ASN A 244 26.96 -20.21 -26.86
N PHE A 245 26.54 -19.81 -25.66
CA PHE A 245 26.12 -18.43 -25.41
C PHE A 245 27.27 -17.45 -25.68
N ARG A 246 28.46 -17.70 -25.11
CA ARG A 246 29.64 -16.83 -25.29
C ARG A 246 30.15 -16.76 -26.73
N ALA A 247 29.91 -17.80 -27.52
CA ALA A 247 30.21 -17.82 -28.95
C ALA A 247 29.14 -17.13 -29.80
N GLY A 248 28.04 -16.66 -29.20
CA GLY A 248 26.95 -15.97 -29.90
C GLY A 248 26.17 -16.88 -30.84
N ILE A 249 26.09 -18.19 -30.55
CA ILE A 249 25.49 -19.19 -31.44
C ILE A 249 24.02 -18.88 -31.75
N TYR A 250 23.25 -18.46 -30.75
CA TYR A 250 21.84 -18.09 -30.95
C TYR A 250 21.68 -16.59 -31.15
N GLN A 251 22.04 -15.79 -30.12
CA GLN A 251 22.01 -14.32 -30.13
C GLN A 251 23.07 -13.77 -29.16
N GLU A 252 23.48 -12.51 -29.35
CA GLU A 252 24.43 -11.81 -28.46
C GLU A 252 23.84 -11.54 -27.07
N LYS A 253 22.53 -11.24 -26.99
CA LYS A 253 21.79 -11.06 -25.73
C LYS A 253 20.54 -11.94 -25.76
N LEU A 254 20.28 -12.66 -24.69
CA LEU A 254 19.06 -13.47 -24.57
C LEU A 254 18.02 -12.75 -23.68
N PRO A 255 16.73 -12.76 -24.05
CA PRO A 255 15.71 -12.12 -23.25
C PRO A 255 15.41 -12.91 -21.97
N LEU A 256 15.18 -12.20 -20.88
CA LEU A 256 14.44 -12.68 -19.72
C LEU A 256 13.05 -12.06 -19.74
N ASP A 257 12.01 -12.87 -19.65
CA ASP A 257 10.62 -12.41 -19.56
C ASP A 257 9.98 -12.74 -18.20
N ALA A 258 8.69 -12.40 -18.02
CA ALA A 258 7.96 -12.80 -16.81
C ALA A 258 7.04 -13.98 -17.11
N GLU A 259 7.17 -15.07 -16.36
CA GLU A 259 6.33 -16.28 -16.42
C GLU A 259 6.23 -16.94 -17.81
N HIS A 260 7.27 -16.83 -18.65
CA HIS A 260 7.28 -17.37 -20.03
C HIS A 260 6.22 -16.73 -20.94
N GLU A 261 5.79 -15.51 -20.62
CA GLU A 261 4.80 -14.74 -21.38
C GLU A 261 5.47 -13.62 -22.18
N THR A 262 6.45 -13.95 -23.03
CA THR A 262 7.28 -12.96 -23.77
C THR A 262 6.43 -11.95 -24.55
N LYS A 263 5.31 -12.38 -25.12
CA LYS A 263 4.41 -11.52 -25.92
C LYS A 263 3.67 -10.48 -25.07
N LEU A 264 3.43 -10.76 -23.80
CA LEU A 264 2.67 -9.90 -22.88
C LEU A 264 3.60 -9.10 -21.96
N SER A 265 4.68 -9.72 -21.52
CA SER A 265 5.63 -9.13 -20.58
C SER A 265 6.76 -8.36 -21.27
N GLY A 266 7.16 -8.75 -22.48
CA GLY A 266 8.41 -8.28 -23.09
C GLY A 266 9.62 -8.65 -22.23
N ALA A 267 10.81 -8.18 -22.63
CA ALA A 267 12.03 -8.44 -21.87
C ALA A 267 12.05 -7.60 -20.57
N VAL A 268 12.10 -8.26 -19.42
CA VAL A 268 12.33 -7.68 -18.09
C VAL A 268 13.82 -7.61 -17.76
N GLY A 269 14.67 -8.36 -18.47
CA GLY A 269 16.11 -8.26 -18.43
C GLY A 269 16.74 -8.87 -19.69
N TRP A 270 18.04 -8.67 -19.85
CA TRP A 270 18.82 -9.24 -20.95
C TRP A 270 20.03 -9.98 -20.40
N ILE A 271 20.17 -11.26 -20.72
CA ILE A 271 21.35 -12.05 -20.40
C ILE A 271 22.49 -11.61 -21.32
N VAL A 272 23.61 -11.21 -20.72
CA VAL A 272 24.78 -10.64 -21.42
C VAL A 272 26.08 -11.41 -21.19
N ASP A 273 26.13 -12.28 -20.18
CA ASP A 273 27.25 -13.21 -19.96
C ASP A 273 26.72 -14.49 -19.31
N MET A 274 27.49 -15.58 -19.38
CA MET A 274 27.23 -16.81 -18.63
C MET A 274 28.54 -17.36 -18.08
N ARG A 275 28.49 -18.01 -16.90
CA ARG A 275 29.66 -18.69 -16.32
C ARG A 275 29.28 -20.04 -15.74
N LEU A 276 30.24 -20.96 -15.75
CA LEU A 276 30.16 -22.23 -15.04
C LEU A 276 30.69 -22.03 -13.61
N ASN A 277 29.99 -22.58 -12.63
CA ASN A 277 30.36 -22.54 -11.22
C ASN A 277 31.14 -23.81 -10.82
N GLU A 278 31.83 -23.77 -9.68
CA GLU A 278 32.65 -24.91 -9.18
C GLU A 278 31.81 -26.17 -8.88
N ASP A 279 30.53 -25.99 -8.52
CA ASP A 279 29.58 -27.09 -8.27
C ASP A 279 28.97 -27.68 -9.56
N GLY A 280 29.37 -27.17 -10.73
CA GLY A 280 28.88 -27.58 -12.04
C GLY A 280 27.56 -26.94 -12.48
N SER A 281 26.96 -26.05 -11.67
CA SER A 281 25.83 -25.21 -12.09
C SER A 281 26.29 -24.07 -13.01
N ALA A 282 25.36 -23.31 -13.60
CA ALA A 282 25.71 -22.12 -14.39
C ALA A 282 24.91 -20.88 -13.97
N ASP A 283 25.60 -19.75 -13.95
CA ASP A 283 25.00 -18.43 -13.74
C ASP A 283 24.96 -17.64 -15.05
N ALA A 284 23.99 -16.72 -15.14
CA ALA A 284 23.88 -15.75 -16.21
C ALA A 284 23.99 -14.33 -15.65
N ARG A 285 24.72 -13.44 -16.34
CA ARG A 285 24.75 -12.01 -16.01
C ARG A 285 23.62 -11.29 -16.72
N VAL A 286 22.91 -10.41 -16.02
CA VAL A 286 21.71 -9.75 -16.54
C VAL A 286 21.83 -8.23 -16.52
N GLU A 287 21.53 -7.61 -17.65
CA GLU A 287 21.19 -6.19 -17.73
C GLU A 287 19.67 -6.04 -17.50
N TRP A 288 19.29 -5.65 -16.29
CA TRP A 288 17.88 -5.47 -15.93
C TRP A 288 17.28 -4.23 -16.60
N THR A 289 16.02 -4.34 -17.03
CA THR A 289 15.20 -3.17 -17.36
C THR A 289 14.59 -2.58 -16.09
N ASP A 290 14.16 -1.33 -16.12
CA ASP A 290 13.49 -0.70 -14.95
C ASP A 290 12.24 -1.47 -14.51
N ARG A 291 11.57 -2.13 -15.46
CA ARG A 291 10.44 -3.02 -15.17
C ARG A 291 10.92 -4.27 -14.42
N GLY A 292 12.00 -4.91 -14.87
CA GLY A 292 12.57 -6.08 -14.18
C GLY A 292 13.02 -5.77 -12.76
N ARG A 293 13.69 -4.63 -12.55
CA ARG A 293 14.10 -4.19 -11.21
C ARG A 293 12.91 -4.08 -10.27
N LYS A 294 11.85 -3.37 -10.68
CA LYS A 294 10.62 -3.23 -9.88
C LYS A 294 9.93 -4.55 -9.57
N LEU A 295 9.93 -5.49 -10.51
CA LEU A 295 9.29 -6.80 -10.33
C LEU A 295 10.05 -7.68 -9.31
N ILE A 296 11.36 -7.52 -9.21
CA ILE A 296 12.21 -8.22 -8.24
C ILE A 296 12.16 -7.51 -6.88
N GLU A 297 12.26 -6.17 -6.85
CA GLU A 297 12.17 -5.34 -5.64
C GLU A 297 10.84 -5.54 -4.90
N SER A 298 9.73 -5.70 -5.64
CA SER A 298 8.39 -5.94 -5.07
C SER A 298 8.12 -7.40 -4.66
N ASP A 299 9.17 -8.25 -4.66
CA ASP A 299 9.14 -9.66 -4.25
C ASP A 299 8.07 -10.48 -5.01
N ARG A 300 7.81 -10.11 -6.28
CA ARG A 300 6.82 -10.78 -7.13
C ARG A 300 7.38 -12.03 -7.79
N PHE A 301 8.69 -12.07 -8.02
CA PHE A 301 9.36 -13.21 -8.66
C PHE A 301 10.64 -13.57 -7.91
N ARG A 302 10.77 -14.84 -7.55
CA ARG A 302 11.87 -15.34 -6.71
C ARG A 302 12.75 -16.38 -7.41
N TYR A 303 12.37 -16.80 -8.62
CA TYR A 303 13.03 -17.90 -9.30
C TYR A 303 13.31 -17.58 -10.77
N VAL A 304 14.28 -18.30 -11.34
CA VAL A 304 14.60 -18.27 -12.77
C VAL A 304 14.24 -19.62 -13.36
N SER A 305 13.67 -19.59 -14.56
CA SER A 305 13.42 -20.77 -15.37
C SER A 305 14.15 -20.60 -16.71
N PRO A 306 15.19 -21.41 -17.00
CA PRO A 306 15.93 -21.31 -18.24
C PRO A 306 15.11 -21.82 -19.43
N GLU A 307 15.28 -21.21 -20.58
CA GLU A 307 14.78 -21.71 -21.86
C GLU A 307 15.95 -22.11 -22.75
N PHE A 308 15.87 -23.33 -23.28
CA PHE A 308 16.91 -23.87 -24.12
C PHE A 308 16.38 -24.89 -25.12
N TYR A 309 17.16 -25.13 -26.18
CA TYR A 309 16.99 -26.24 -27.09
C TYR A 309 18.03 -27.32 -26.82
N ASP A 310 17.59 -28.58 -26.84
CA ASP A 310 18.51 -29.73 -26.83
C ASP A 310 19.35 -29.77 -28.11
N GLU A 311 18.72 -29.51 -29.26
CA GLU A 311 19.35 -29.32 -30.56
C GLU A 311 18.70 -28.12 -31.27
N TRP A 312 19.50 -27.21 -31.79
CA TRP A 312 19.08 -26.05 -32.55
C TRP A 312 19.86 -25.99 -33.86
N GLU A 313 19.15 -25.88 -34.97
CA GLU A 313 19.75 -25.70 -36.30
C GLU A 313 19.78 -24.21 -36.64
N ASP A 314 20.97 -23.69 -36.93
CA ASP A 314 21.14 -22.32 -37.36
C ASP A 314 20.50 -22.15 -38.76
N PRO A 315 19.44 -21.35 -38.91
CA PRO A 315 18.76 -21.19 -40.20
C PRO A 315 19.62 -20.51 -41.27
N ALA A 316 20.72 -19.85 -40.90
CA ALA A 316 21.63 -19.20 -41.84
C ALA A 316 22.75 -20.14 -42.32
N THR A 317 23.18 -21.09 -41.49
CA THR A 317 24.34 -21.96 -41.79
C THR A 317 24.01 -23.45 -41.90
N GLU A 318 22.79 -23.86 -41.54
CA GLU A 318 22.31 -25.25 -41.47
C GLU A 318 23.16 -26.13 -40.52
N VAL A 319 23.92 -25.51 -39.62
CA VAL A 319 24.72 -26.21 -38.61
C VAL A 319 23.85 -26.51 -37.40
N VAL A 320 23.83 -27.78 -36.98
CA VAL A 320 23.14 -28.21 -35.77
C VAL A 320 24.05 -28.04 -34.55
N HIS A 321 23.60 -27.22 -33.61
CA HIS A 321 24.22 -27.00 -32.32
C HIS A 321 23.44 -27.71 -31.23
N ARG A 322 24.13 -28.32 -30.28
CA ARG A 322 23.52 -28.96 -29.10
C ARG A 322 23.60 -28.06 -27.89
N ASP A 323 22.63 -28.16 -27.00
CA ASP A 323 22.60 -27.44 -25.72
C ASP A 323 22.72 -25.92 -25.95
N VAL A 324 21.70 -25.35 -26.59
CA VAL A 324 21.65 -23.91 -26.94
C VAL A 324 20.68 -23.17 -26.02
N ALA A 325 21.20 -22.22 -25.25
CA ALA A 325 20.39 -21.31 -24.45
C ALA A 325 19.71 -20.27 -25.36
N VAL A 326 18.42 -20.04 -25.14
CA VAL A 326 17.61 -19.14 -26.00
C VAL A 326 16.90 -18.03 -25.24
N GLY A 327 16.81 -18.14 -23.92
CA GLY A 327 16.14 -17.16 -23.08
C GLY A 327 15.92 -17.67 -21.66
N GLY A 328 15.00 -17.03 -20.95
CA GLY A 328 14.51 -17.53 -19.68
C GLY A 328 13.38 -16.65 -19.14
N ALA A 329 12.85 -17.02 -17.99
CA ALA A 329 11.82 -16.26 -17.32
C ALA A 329 12.14 -16.06 -15.84
N ILE A 330 11.80 -14.89 -15.29
CA ILE A 330 11.57 -14.76 -13.84
C ILE A 330 10.18 -15.32 -13.53
N THR A 331 10.09 -16.20 -12.53
CA THR A 331 8.88 -16.98 -12.25
C THR A 331 8.60 -17.11 -10.76
N THR A 332 7.35 -17.39 -10.42
CA THR A 332 6.91 -17.77 -9.07
C THR A 332 6.89 -19.29 -8.88
N ARG A 333 6.88 -20.05 -9.98
CA ARG A 333 6.77 -21.53 -9.99
C ARG A 333 7.80 -22.15 -10.94
N PRO A 334 9.08 -22.26 -10.55
CA PRO A 334 10.11 -22.79 -11.42
C PRO A 334 9.96 -24.31 -11.59
N PHE A 335 10.45 -24.84 -12.71
CA PHE A 335 10.58 -26.29 -12.89
C PHE A 335 11.64 -26.86 -11.94
N PHE A 336 12.88 -26.35 -12.02
CA PHE A 336 13.95 -26.71 -11.09
C PHE A 336 13.66 -26.10 -9.71
N LYS A 337 13.62 -26.95 -8.67
CA LYS A 337 13.36 -26.52 -7.29
C LYS A 337 14.64 -26.05 -6.62
N GLU A 338 14.50 -25.32 -5.51
CA GLU A 338 15.57 -24.63 -4.77
C GLU A 338 16.81 -25.50 -4.47
N LYS A 339 16.62 -26.80 -4.28
CA LYS A 339 17.71 -27.77 -4.05
C LYS A 339 18.62 -27.99 -5.27
N ALA A 340 18.09 -27.76 -6.47
CA ALA A 340 18.76 -27.99 -7.74
C ALA A 340 19.20 -26.68 -8.40
N LEU A 341 18.36 -25.64 -8.31
CA LEU A 341 18.67 -24.30 -8.80
C LEU A 341 18.34 -23.32 -7.69
N ARG A 342 19.36 -22.57 -7.23
CA ARG A 342 19.19 -21.57 -6.18
C ARG A 342 18.19 -20.47 -6.61
N PRO A 343 17.48 -19.82 -5.68
CA PRO A 343 16.57 -18.72 -6.00
C PRO A 343 17.27 -17.54 -6.68
N LEU A 344 16.52 -16.77 -7.48
CA LEU A 344 16.95 -15.55 -8.17
C LEU A 344 17.56 -14.54 -7.21
N ILE A 345 16.96 -14.40 -6.03
CA ILE A 345 17.47 -13.57 -4.96
C ILE A 345 18.31 -14.47 -4.04
N ALA A 346 19.63 -14.38 -4.18
CA ALA A 346 20.53 -14.82 -3.13
C ALA A 346 20.60 -13.69 -2.10
N SER A 347 19.95 -13.86 -0.94
CA SER A 347 20.15 -12.90 0.15
C SER A 347 21.59 -13.05 0.65
N GLU A 348 22.46 -12.10 0.32
CA GLU A 348 23.66 -11.90 1.14
C GLU A 348 23.36 -10.88 2.25
N ARG A 349 23.46 -11.41 3.47
CA ARG A 349 23.69 -10.79 4.79
C ARG A 349 22.49 -10.42 5.66
N GLY A 350 22.43 -11.16 6.76
CA GLY A 350 21.61 -10.98 7.95
C GLY A 350 21.54 -12.31 8.69
N LEU A 351 22.65 -12.75 9.31
CA LEU A 351 22.66 -14.04 9.98
C LEU A 351 21.88 -13.96 11.30
N PHE A 352 20.74 -14.64 11.35
CA PHE A 352 20.00 -14.86 12.60
C PHE A 352 20.37 -16.23 13.18
N VAL A 353 21.05 -16.21 14.33
CA VAL A 353 21.29 -17.42 15.15
C VAL A 353 20.11 -17.57 16.10
N HIS A 354 19.24 -18.57 15.87
CA HIS A 354 18.29 -19.02 16.88
C HIS A 354 18.97 -20.07 17.76
N PHE A 355 19.04 -19.82 19.06
CA PHE A 355 19.51 -20.82 20.02
C PHE A 355 18.37 -21.81 20.30
N GLU A 356 18.40 -23.00 19.71
CA GLU A 356 17.85 -24.16 20.41
C GLU A 356 18.78 -24.45 21.59
N GLN A 357 18.52 -23.78 22.72
CA GLN A 357 18.84 -24.41 23.99
C GLN A 357 17.96 -25.65 24.06
N GLU A 358 18.57 -26.83 23.92
CA GLU A 358 18.10 -27.99 24.69
C GLU A 358 18.19 -27.56 26.15
N ILE A 359 17.12 -26.94 26.64
CA ILE A 359 16.84 -26.95 28.06
C ILE A 359 16.37 -28.37 28.31
N ASP A 360 17.25 -29.15 28.92
CA ASP A 360 16.84 -30.35 29.64
C ASP A 360 16.01 -29.88 30.85
N MET A 361 14.75 -29.53 30.58
CA MET A 361 13.67 -29.39 31.54
C MET A 361 12.54 -30.30 31.07
N ALA A 362 12.85 -31.59 31.00
CA ALA A 362 11.85 -32.62 31.21
C ALA A 362 11.34 -32.49 32.65
N GLU A 363 10.37 -31.58 32.85
CA GLU A 363 9.21 -31.67 33.74
C GLU A 363 8.57 -30.29 33.89
N GLN A 364 7.29 -30.19 33.50
CA GLN A 364 6.36 -29.06 33.69
C GLN A 364 6.30 -27.96 32.60
N ILE A 365 6.10 -28.35 31.34
CA ILE A 365 5.21 -27.56 30.46
C ILE A 365 3.82 -28.15 30.63
N ASP A 366 2.95 -27.42 31.31
CA ASP A 366 1.56 -27.79 31.58
C ASP A 366 0.82 -28.00 30.25
N SER A 367 0.57 -29.26 29.91
CA SER A 367 -0.11 -29.68 28.68
C SER A 367 -1.48 -29.03 28.50
N LYS A 368 -2.08 -28.50 29.58
CA LYS A 368 -3.29 -27.70 29.52
C LYS A 368 -3.10 -26.33 28.89
N LYS A 369 -1.99 -25.64 29.15
CA LYS A 369 -1.72 -24.31 28.57
C LYS A 369 -1.47 -24.38 27.07
N PHE A 370 -0.81 -25.43 26.59
CA PHE A 370 -0.59 -25.63 25.16
C PHE A 370 -1.91 -25.97 24.43
N ALA A 371 -2.72 -26.85 25.01
CA ALA A 371 -4.06 -27.15 24.48
C ALA A 371 -4.98 -25.92 24.48
N GLU A 372 -4.85 -25.05 25.48
CA GLU A 372 -5.59 -23.79 25.56
C GLU A 372 -5.12 -22.78 24.51
N LEU A 373 -3.81 -22.68 24.25
CA LEU A 373 -3.26 -21.85 23.18
C LEU A 373 -3.67 -22.35 21.77
N GLU A 374 -3.63 -23.66 21.52
CA GLU A 374 -4.10 -24.23 20.26
C GLU A 374 -5.58 -23.95 20.02
N LYS A 375 -6.39 -24.03 21.10
CA LYS A 375 -7.81 -23.68 21.05
C LYS A 375 -8.00 -22.20 20.75
N GLN A 376 -7.29 -21.31 21.43
CA GLN A 376 -7.35 -19.86 21.18
C GLN A 376 -6.91 -19.49 19.76
N PHE A 377 -5.86 -20.14 19.24
CA PHE A 377 -5.40 -19.92 17.87
C PHE A 377 -6.43 -20.41 16.84
N GLY A 378 -7.08 -21.55 17.10
CA GLY A 378 -8.20 -22.03 16.29
C GLY A 378 -9.39 -21.06 16.30
N GLU A 379 -9.73 -20.50 17.46
CA GLU A 379 -10.81 -19.51 17.61
C GLU A 379 -10.49 -18.20 16.89
N LEU A 380 -9.26 -17.67 17.01
CA LEU A 380 -8.83 -16.48 16.28
C LEU A 380 -8.86 -16.70 14.76
N LYS A 381 -8.43 -17.87 14.29
CA LYS A 381 -8.46 -18.20 12.85
C LYS A 381 -9.89 -18.24 12.31
N GLN A 382 -10.83 -18.74 13.10
CA GLN A 382 -12.26 -18.70 12.76
C GLN A 382 -12.82 -17.28 12.78
N GLN A 383 -12.44 -16.45 13.75
CA GLN A 383 -12.84 -15.05 13.81
C GLN A 383 -12.30 -14.23 12.63
N LEU A 384 -11.05 -14.46 12.21
CA LEU A 384 -10.45 -13.81 11.05
C LEU A 384 -11.21 -14.18 9.76
N ALA A 385 -11.46 -15.48 9.54
CA ALA A 385 -12.24 -15.93 8.38
C ALA A 385 -13.67 -15.37 8.38
N ALA A 386 -14.32 -15.28 9.55
CA ALA A 386 -15.63 -14.67 9.69
C ALA A 386 -15.61 -13.16 9.44
N SER A 387 -14.53 -12.46 9.83
CA SER A 387 -14.34 -11.03 9.58
C SER A 387 -14.11 -10.75 8.09
N GLU A 388 -13.29 -11.55 7.42
CA GLU A 388 -13.06 -11.47 5.97
C GLU A 388 -14.35 -11.70 5.18
N ALA A 389 -15.16 -12.70 5.57
CA ALA A 389 -16.46 -12.95 4.96
C ALA A 389 -17.42 -11.76 5.12
N LYS A 390 -17.47 -11.16 6.31
CA LYS A 390 -18.27 -9.94 6.57
C LYS A 390 -17.77 -8.74 5.77
N ALA A 391 -16.46 -8.58 5.62
CA ALA A 391 -15.88 -7.50 4.82
C ALA A 391 -16.22 -7.67 3.33
N ALA A 392 -16.17 -8.89 2.80
CA ALA A 392 -16.59 -9.20 1.43
C ALA A 392 -18.10 -8.92 1.21
N GLU A 393 -18.94 -9.28 2.19
CA GLU A 393 -20.38 -8.98 2.15
C GLU A 393 -20.65 -7.47 2.20
N ALA A 394 -19.96 -6.74 3.08
CA ALA A 394 -20.06 -5.28 3.17
C ALA A 394 -19.61 -4.58 1.88
N ALA A 395 -18.53 -5.04 1.25
CA ALA A 395 -18.08 -4.53 -0.04
C ALA A 395 -19.10 -4.77 -1.15
N SER A 396 -19.72 -5.95 -1.18
CA SER A 396 -20.82 -6.26 -2.12
C SER A 396 -22.06 -5.42 -1.87
N ALA A 397 -22.40 -5.16 -0.60
CA ALA A 397 -23.51 -4.29 -0.22
C ALA A 397 -23.24 -2.82 -0.59
N LEU A 398 -22.01 -2.36 -0.43
CA LEU A 398 -21.60 -1.01 -0.82
C LEU A 398 -21.69 -0.82 -2.33
N ASP A 399 -21.16 -1.75 -3.14
CA ASP A 399 -21.29 -1.71 -4.61
C ASP A 399 -22.76 -1.64 -5.07
N LYS A 400 -23.64 -2.45 -4.45
CA LYS A 400 -25.09 -2.40 -4.72
C LYS A 400 -25.73 -1.08 -4.30
N ALA A 401 -25.33 -0.53 -3.16
CA ALA A 401 -25.85 0.75 -2.68
C ALA A 401 -25.40 1.91 -3.57
N THR A 402 -24.14 1.92 -4.01
CA THR A 402 -23.60 2.92 -4.95
C THR A 402 -24.31 2.86 -6.30
N LYS A 403 -24.56 1.66 -6.84
CA LYS A 403 -25.32 1.51 -8.09
C LYS A 403 -26.75 2.05 -7.96
N ARG A 404 -27.45 1.73 -6.86
CA ARG A 404 -28.80 2.27 -6.61
C ARG A 404 -28.82 3.78 -6.43
N LEU A 405 -27.79 4.36 -5.80
CA LEU A 405 -27.65 5.80 -5.67
C LEU A 405 -27.48 6.46 -7.04
N ALA A 406 -26.59 5.91 -7.88
CA ALA A 406 -26.41 6.39 -9.25
C ALA A 406 -27.71 6.29 -10.07
N GLU A 407 -28.43 5.16 -9.99
CA GLU A 407 -29.73 4.99 -10.65
C GLU A 407 -30.78 6.03 -10.18
N MET A 408 -30.88 6.27 -8.87
CA MET A 408 -31.79 7.30 -8.32
C MET A 408 -31.38 8.72 -8.71
N GLU A 409 -30.08 9.01 -8.76
CA GLU A 409 -29.56 10.31 -9.20
C GLU A 409 -29.86 10.54 -10.69
N ASP A 410 -29.68 9.51 -11.53
CA ASP A 410 -30.03 9.56 -12.95
C ASP A 410 -31.53 9.74 -13.18
N GLU A 411 -32.38 9.01 -12.45
CA GLU A 411 -33.84 9.18 -12.52
C GLU A 411 -34.27 10.59 -12.12
N LYS A 412 -33.71 11.12 -11.04
CA LYS A 412 -34.01 12.48 -10.56
C LYS A 412 -33.53 13.54 -11.55
N ARG A 413 -32.32 13.38 -12.09
CA ARG A 413 -31.74 14.27 -13.10
C ARG A 413 -32.59 14.29 -14.37
N ARG A 414 -33.01 13.12 -14.85
CA ARG A 414 -33.87 12.98 -16.02
C ARG A 414 -35.25 13.59 -15.81
N GLU A 415 -35.83 13.46 -14.62
CA GLU A 415 -37.12 14.11 -14.29
C GLU A 415 -37.00 15.64 -14.22
N GLN A 416 -35.89 16.16 -13.70
CA GLN A 416 -35.61 17.61 -13.76
C GLN A 416 -35.53 18.11 -15.21
N TYR A 417 -34.83 17.39 -16.08
CA TYR A 417 -34.76 17.74 -17.50
C TYR A 417 -36.12 17.70 -18.18
N ARG A 418 -36.94 16.70 -17.86
CA ARG A 418 -38.32 16.60 -18.36
C ARG A 418 -39.16 17.81 -17.94
N GLN A 419 -39.08 18.23 -16.69
CA GLN A 419 -39.80 19.40 -16.20
C GLN A 419 -39.33 20.70 -16.87
N MET A 420 -38.02 20.86 -17.10
CA MET A 420 -37.47 22.02 -17.80
C MET A 420 -37.91 22.06 -19.26
N ALA A 421 -37.87 20.92 -19.96
CA ALA A 421 -38.15 20.81 -21.38
C ALA A 421 -39.66 20.80 -21.72
N GLN A 422 -40.54 20.59 -20.75
CA GLN A 422 -42.00 20.50 -20.96
C GLN A 422 -42.59 21.73 -21.66
N GLU A 423 -42.02 22.91 -21.39
CA GLU A 423 -42.48 24.17 -21.96
C GLU A 423 -41.69 24.58 -23.22
N TRP A 424 -40.68 23.82 -23.63
CA TRP A 424 -39.84 24.15 -24.78
C TRP A 424 -40.49 23.69 -26.10
N PRO A 425 -40.25 24.42 -27.20
CA PRO A 425 -40.77 24.04 -28.51
C PRO A 425 -39.99 22.83 -29.06
N GLY A 426 -40.65 21.68 -29.19
CA GLY A 426 -40.03 20.48 -29.77
C GLY A 426 -40.51 19.18 -29.13
N ASP A 427 -39.80 18.10 -29.41
CA ASP A 427 -40.00 16.81 -28.73
C ASP A 427 -39.24 16.82 -27.39
N VAL A 428 -39.97 16.59 -26.30
CA VAL A 428 -39.44 16.64 -24.93
C VAL A 428 -38.36 15.58 -24.71
N GLU A 429 -38.51 14.37 -25.25
CA GLU A 429 -37.53 13.31 -25.07
C GLU A 429 -36.25 13.58 -25.87
N GLU A 430 -36.33 14.27 -27.01
CA GLU A 430 -35.14 14.67 -27.75
C GLU A 430 -34.35 15.77 -27.01
N HIS A 431 -35.03 16.71 -26.35
CA HIS A 431 -34.36 17.68 -25.47
C HIS A 431 -33.69 17.00 -24.27
N ILE A 432 -34.33 16.00 -23.66
CA ILE A 432 -33.75 15.22 -22.55
C ILE A 432 -32.46 14.53 -22.99
N LYS A 433 -32.46 13.83 -24.14
CA LYS A 433 -31.25 13.15 -24.66
C LYS A 433 -30.09 14.11 -24.91
N ILE A 434 -30.37 15.30 -25.42
CA ILE A 434 -29.34 16.32 -25.67
C ILE A 434 -28.77 16.83 -24.33
N LEU A 435 -29.61 17.07 -23.33
CA LEU A 435 -29.18 17.47 -22.00
C LEU A 435 -28.33 16.38 -21.32
N GLU A 436 -28.76 15.12 -21.40
CA GLU A 436 -27.98 13.96 -20.91
C GLU A 436 -26.62 13.88 -21.61
N ALA A 437 -26.58 13.95 -22.95
CA ALA A 437 -25.33 13.89 -23.71
C ALA A 437 -24.38 15.05 -23.38
N LEU A 438 -24.89 16.27 -23.17
CA LEU A 438 -24.09 17.42 -22.80
C LEU A 438 -23.57 17.33 -21.35
N ALA A 439 -24.42 16.86 -20.43
CA ALA A 439 -24.05 16.65 -19.03
C ALA A 439 -22.99 15.54 -18.90
N ASP A 440 -23.14 14.44 -19.62
CA ASP A 440 -22.19 13.32 -19.57
C ASP A 440 -20.85 13.66 -20.26
N ALA A 441 -20.88 14.48 -21.31
CA ALA A 441 -19.67 14.87 -22.03
C ALA A 441 -18.87 16.00 -21.37
N SER A 442 -19.52 16.92 -20.64
CA SER A 442 -18.86 18.15 -20.17
C SER A 442 -19.30 18.64 -18.79
N GLY A 443 -20.32 18.03 -18.18
CA GLY A 443 -20.91 18.47 -16.92
C GLY A 443 -21.98 19.54 -17.09
N GLU A 444 -22.91 19.63 -16.14
CA GLU A 444 -24.04 20.56 -16.17
C GLU A 444 -23.64 22.02 -16.03
N ASP A 445 -22.49 22.32 -15.41
CA ASP A 445 -21.96 23.68 -15.29
C ASP A 445 -21.20 24.13 -16.55
N SER A 446 -21.08 23.26 -17.56
CA SER A 446 -20.33 23.56 -18.76
C SER A 446 -21.00 24.61 -19.64
N GLU A 447 -20.17 25.38 -20.34
CA GLU A 447 -20.64 26.39 -21.28
C GLU A 447 -21.59 25.83 -22.37
N PRO A 448 -21.34 24.64 -22.95
CA PRO A 448 -22.28 24.02 -23.90
C PRO A 448 -23.65 23.71 -23.28
N PHE A 449 -23.68 23.14 -22.06
CA PHE A 449 -24.91 22.80 -21.37
C PHE A 449 -25.72 24.06 -21.01
N GLN A 450 -25.06 25.06 -20.40
CA GLN A 450 -25.69 26.33 -20.03
C GLN A 450 -26.16 27.14 -21.24
N SER A 451 -25.39 27.11 -22.34
CA SER A 451 -25.78 27.76 -23.60
C SER A 451 -27.04 27.15 -24.20
N TYR A 452 -27.16 25.82 -24.16
CA TYR A 452 -28.35 25.12 -24.63
C TYR A 452 -29.59 25.45 -23.79
N LEU A 453 -29.46 25.51 -22.45
CA LEU A 453 -30.54 25.97 -21.57
C LEU A 453 -30.98 27.40 -21.90
N LYS A 454 -30.02 28.31 -22.05
CA LYS A 454 -30.27 29.72 -22.34
C LYS A 454 -30.99 29.89 -23.68
N MET A 455 -30.57 29.16 -24.71
CA MET A 455 -31.17 29.21 -26.04
C MET A 455 -32.64 28.78 -26.02
N ASN A 456 -32.94 27.63 -25.41
CA ASN A 456 -34.32 27.10 -25.37
C ASN A 456 -35.24 27.96 -24.50
N ARG A 457 -34.75 28.51 -23.37
CA ARG A 457 -35.50 29.48 -22.56
C ARG A 457 -35.81 30.77 -23.33
N ALA A 458 -34.83 31.32 -24.03
CA ALA A 458 -35.03 32.51 -24.86
C ALA A 458 -36.02 32.26 -25.99
N MET A 459 -35.97 31.09 -26.62
CA MET A 459 -36.90 30.70 -27.67
C MET A 459 -38.33 30.52 -27.14
N ASN A 460 -38.51 29.88 -25.99
CA ASN A 460 -39.81 29.77 -25.34
C ASN A 460 -40.38 31.15 -24.97
N GLU A 461 -39.56 32.05 -24.41
CA GLU A 461 -39.99 33.41 -24.05
C GLU A 461 -40.35 34.24 -25.30
N GLN A 462 -39.62 34.09 -26.40
CA GLN A 462 -39.96 34.71 -27.69
C GLN A 462 -41.30 34.20 -28.24
N ILE A 463 -41.59 32.90 -28.11
CA ILE A 463 -42.89 32.34 -28.51
C ILE A 463 -44.01 32.90 -27.62
N ARG A 464 -43.78 33.05 -26.31
CA ARG A 464 -44.75 33.64 -25.36
C ARG A 464 -45.02 35.12 -25.62
N THR A 465 -43.99 35.89 -26.00
CA THR A 465 -44.07 37.35 -26.22
C THR A 465 -44.42 37.74 -27.66
N SER A 466 -44.37 36.80 -28.60
CA SER A 466 -44.77 37.05 -29.99
C SER A 466 -46.30 37.11 -30.12
N VAL A 467 -46.80 38.29 -30.49
CA VAL A 467 -48.22 38.56 -30.79
C VAL A 467 -48.75 37.68 -31.94
N LEU A 468 -47.88 37.04 -32.73
CA LEU A 468 -48.23 36.08 -33.77
C LEU A 468 -48.83 34.76 -33.23
N PHE A 469 -48.60 34.42 -31.96
CA PHE A 469 -49.15 33.21 -31.33
C PHE A 469 -50.24 33.50 -30.28
N SER A 470 -50.41 34.76 -29.84
CA SER A 470 -51.55 35.14 -29.00
C SER A 470 -52.89 35.09 -29.73
N GLU A 471 -52.91 35.10 -31.07
CA GLU A 471 -54.11 34.88 -31.89
C GLU A 471 -54.25 33.45 -32.45
N LEU A 472 -53.27 32.57 -32.18
CA LEU A 472 -53.35 31.12 -32.47
C LEU A 472 -53.44 30.28 -31.19
N GLY A 473 -53.79 30.92 -30.07
CA GLY A 473 -54.11 30.25 -28.81
C GLY A 473 -55.61 30.07 -28.62
N SER A 474 -56.18 28.99 -29.17
CA SER A 474 -57.23 28.17 -28.49
C SER A 474 -57.76 27.00 -29.34
N SER A 475 -56.99 26.42 -30.27
CA SER A 475 -57.40 25.19 -30.96
C SER A 475 -56.38 24.08 -30.79
N ARG A 476 -56.23 23.60 -29.55
CA ARG A 476 -55.94 22.18 -29.33
C ARG A 476 -57.11 21.59 -28.55
N GLN A 477 -58.11 21.27 -29.35
CA GLN A 477 -59.30 20.51 -29.04
C GLN A 477 -58.87 19.14 -28.48
N GLY A 478 -58.77 19.04 -27.15
CA GLY A 478 -59.03 17.78 -26.47
C GLY A 478 -60.52 17.52 -26.62
N SER A 479 -60.90 16.65 -27.55
CA SER A 479 -62.26 16.20 -27.76
C SER A 479 -62.73 15.37 -26.57
N GLY A 480 -63.03 16.03 -25.45
CA GLY A 480 -63.86 15.45 -24.42
C GLY A 480 -65.26 15.22 -24.98
N SER A 481 -65.84 14.07 -24.68
CA SER A 481 -67.17 13.68 -25.17
C SER A 481 -68.19 14.79 -24.82
N ALA A 482 -69.29 14.90 -25.59
CA ALA A 482 -70.33 15.89 -25.28
C ALA A 482 -70.86 15.76 -23.84
N ILE A 483 -70.72 14.57 -23.24
CA ILE A 483 -71.04 14.26 -21.84
C ILE A 483 -70.08 14.97 -20.88
N GLU A 484 -68.77 14.82 -21.06
CA GLU A 484 -67.77 15.44 -20.18
C GLU A 484 -67.82 16.98 -20.23
N ARG A 485 -68.12 17.55 -21.41
CA ARG A 485 -68.29 19.00 -21.56
C ARG A 485 -69.52 19.52 -20.80
N VAL A 486 -70.60 18.73 -20.74
CA VAL A 486 -71.80 19.08 -19.99
C VAL A 486 -71.55 18.98 -18.49
N ASP A 487 -70.91 17.91 -18.03
CA ASP A 487 -70.65 17.70 -16.60
C ASP A 487 -69.74 18.79 -16.02
N GLN A 488 -68.74 19.24 -16.76
CA GLN A 488 -67.88 20.37 -16.35
C GLN A 488 -68.66 21.68 -16.22
N LEU A 489 -69.59 21.96 -17.15
CA LEU A 489 -70.41 23.17 -17.07
C LEU A 489 -71.41 23.12 -15.92
N ILE A 490 -71.95 21.94 -15.61
CA ILE A 490 -72.84 21.74 -14.46
C ILE A 490 -72.08 21.94 -13.15
N ALA A 491 -70.90 21.30 -13.02
CA ALA A 491 -70.04 21.45 -11.87
C ALA A 491 -69.66 22.92 -11.63
N LYS A 492 -69.36 23.66 -12.70
CA LYS A 492 -69.07 25.10 -12.62
C LYS A 492 -70.28 25.93 -12.16
N LYS A 493 -71.48 25.67 -12.71
CA LYS A 493 -72.68 26.41 -12.24
C LYS A 493 -73.00 26.14 -10.78
N MET A 494 -72.77 24.91 -10.31
CA MET A 494 -72.95 24.56 -8.91
C MET A 494 -71.87 25.16 -8.00
N SER A 495 -70.62 25.29 -8.48
CA SER A 495 -69.58 25.98 -7.71
C SER A 495 -69.87 27.48 -7.60
N ASP A 496 -70.36 28.08 -8.68
CA ASP A 496 -70.66 29.52 -8.73
C ASP A 496 -71.90 29.88 -7.91
N ASN A 497 -72.81 28.93 -7.68
CA ASN A 497 -73.93 29.09 -6.76
C ASN A 497 -74.26 27.76 -6.06
N SER A 498 -73.73 27.61 -4.84
CA SER A 498 -73.79 26.40 -4.03
C SER A 498 -75.20 25.98 -3.56
N LYS A 499 -76.24 26.79 -3.85
CA LYS A 499 -77.64 26.45 -3.56
C LYS A 499 -78.37 25.79 -4.74
N LEU A 500 -77.76 25.75 -5.93
CA LEU A 500 -78.35 25.06 -7.08
C LEU A 500 -78.20 23.55 -6.94
N THR A 501 -79.29 22.83 -7.15
CA THR A 501 -79.23 21.37 -7.28
C THR A 501 -78.66 21.00 -8.64
N TYR A 502 -78.12 19.78 -8.77
CA TYR A 502 -77.60 19.28 -10.03
C TYR A 502 -78.63 19.33 -11.17
N ALA A 503 -79.90 19.02 -10.86
CA ALA A 503 -80.98 19.06 -11.85
C ALA A 503 -81.26 20.49 -12.35
N ASP A 504 -81.25 21.48 -11.44
CA ASP A 504 -81.44 22.88 -11.80
C ASP A 504 -80.26 23.44 -12.60
N ALA A 505 -79.04 23.08 -12.20
CA ALA A 505 -77.81 23.48 -12.90
C ALA A 505 -77.73 22.84 -14.29
N SER A 506 -78.08 21.56 -14.42
CA SER A 506 -78.18 20.85 -15.71
C SER A 506 -79.23 21.48 -16.64
N ALA A 507 -80.42 21.75 -16.13
CA ALA A 507 -81.48 22.42 -16.90
C ALA A 507 -81.06 23.82 -17.38
N ALA A 508 -80.31 24.57 -16.55
CA ALA A 508 -79.77 25.86 -16.93
C ALA A 508 -78.68 25.74 -18.02
N VAL A 509 -77.74 24.80 -17.88
CA VAL A 509 -76.68 24.54 -18.88
C VAL A 509 -77.28 24.20 -20.24
N PHE A 510 -78.29 23.33 -20.28
CA PHE A 510 -78.94 22.94 -21.54
C PHE A 510 -79.79 24.03 -22.16
N ARG A 511 -80.45 24.87 -21.34
CA ARG A 511 -81.20 26.03 -21.83
C ARG A 511 -80.28 27.08 -22.46
N GLU A 512 -79.13 27.31 -21.84
CA GLU A 512 -78.13 28.28 -22.31
C GLU A 512 -77.32 27.74 -23.51
N ASN A 513 -77.22 26.41 -23.66
CA ASN A 513 -76.48 25.76 -24.73
C ASN A 513 -77.33 24.72 -25.49
N PRO A 514 -78.36 25.14 -26.27
CA PRO A 514 -79.30 24.22 -26.91
C PRO A 514 -78.65 23.25 -27.91
N ARG A 515 -77.57 23.69 -28.55
CA ARG A 515 -76.82 22.86 -29.52
C ARG A 515 -76.05 21.74 -28.82
N LEU A 516 -75.49 22.02 -27.64
CA LEU A 516 -74.77 21.05 -26.82
C LEU A 516 -75.70 19.99 -26.23
N TYR A 517 -76.94 20.36 -25.90
CA TYR A 517 -77.97 19.41 -25.48
C TYR A 517 -78.27 18.37 -26.58
N GLY A 518 -78.38 18.78 -27.85
CA GLY A 518 -78.57 17.86 -28.97
C GLY A 518 -77.39 16.90 -29.19
N GLU A 519 -76.16 17.35 -28.93
CA GLU A 519 -74.96 16.50 -28.96
C GLU A 519 -74.90 15.53 -27.77
N TYR A 520 -75.29 16.00 -26.58
CA TYR A 520 -75.35 15.20 -25.36
C TYR A 520 -76.35 14.05 -25.48
N VAL A 521 -77.58 14.34 -25.94
CA VAL A 521 -78.64 13.32 -26.11
C VAL A 521 -78.20 12.22 -27.10
N LYS A 522 -77.65 12.61 -28.26
CA LYS A 522 -77.12 11.65 -29.24
C LYS A 522 -75.98 10.79 -28.67
N ALA A 523 -75.11 11.39 -27.86
CA ALA A 523 -73.99 10.67 -27.24
C ALA A 523 -74.46 9.71 -26.14
N THR A 524 -75.54 10.04 -25.41
CA THR A 524 -76.12 9.14 -24.39
C THR A 524 -76.99 8.02 -25.00
N GLU A 525 -77.68 8.27 -26.12
CA GLU A 525 -78.50 7.27 -26.81
C GLU A 525 -77.67 6.20 -27.56
N GLN A 526 -76.40 6.46 -27.90
CA GLN A 526 -75.50 5.47 -28.50
C GLN A 526 -74.80 4.54 -27.49
N LYS A 527 -75.04 4.73 -26.18
CA LYS A 527 -74.44 3.93 -25.09
C LYS A 527 -75.42 2.96 -24.41
N ILE A 528 -76.67 2.90 -24.89
CA ILE A 528 -77.72 1.93 -24.55
C ILE A 528 -77.98 1.09 -25.80
#